data_AF-A0A507DGH7-F1
#
_entry.id   AF-A0A507DGH7-F1
#
_cell.length_a   1.000
_cell.length_b   1.000
_cell.length_c   1.000
_cell.angle_alpha   90.00
_cell.angle_beta   90.00
_cell.angle_gamma   90.00
#
_symmetry.space_group_name_H-M   'P 1'
#
loop_
_entity.id
_entity.type
_entity.pdbx_description
1 polymer ?
#
loop_
_entity_poly.entity_id
_entity_poly.type
_entity_poly.pdbx_seq_one_letter_code
_entity_poly.pdbx_strand_id
1 'polypeptide(L)'
;MTTFKVSDFPVVDPDLDVYDRAAVLKAKEDFFREQMVRTEEIIVLRDKMRWCYRREEVNHLQNCRHLAQQYLNLLRASKDGWVVPFHYPEQKGARDADEGSGQH
;
A
#
# COMPACT_ATOMS: atom_id res chain seq x y z
N MET A 1 -23.96 5.25 7.91
CA MET A 1 -22.97 6.09 7.20
C MET A 1 -21.89 5.18 6.64
N THR A 2 -21.56 5.32 5.37
CA THR A 2 -20.70 4.38 4.63
C THR A 2 -19.23 4.83 4.73
N THR A 3 -18.37 3.98 5.29
CA THR A 3 -16.92 4.19 5.35
C THR A 3 -16.31 4.06 3.95
N PHE A 4 -15.39 4.95 3.59
CA PHE A 4 -14.63 4.83 2.34
C PHE A 4 -13.52 3.80 2.55
N LYS A 5 -13.48 2.76 1.72
CA LYS A 5 -12.45 1.72 1.81
C LYS A 5 -11.21 2.21 1.08
N VAL A 6 -10.07 2.23 1.77
CA VAL A 6 -8.73 2.45 1.22
C VAL A 6 -8.02 1.11 1.23
N SER A 7 -7.26 0.81 0.19
CA SER A 7 -6.45 -0.40 0.06
C SER A 7 -5.29 -0.43 1.06
N ASP A 8 -4.89 -1.64 1.42
CA ASP A 8 -3.72 -1.87 2.26
C ASP A 8 -2.42 -1.57 1.49
N PHE A 9 -1.31 -1.45 2.20
CA PHE A 9 -0.02 -1.28 1.53
C PHE A 9 0.32 -2.55 0.72
N PRO A 10 0.78 -2.42 -0.53
CA PRO A 10 1.18 -3.57 -1.32
C PRO A 10 2.41 -4.25 -0.71
N VAL A 11 2.44 -5.57 -0.84
CA VAL A 11 3.52 -6.44 -0.36
C VAL A 11 4.12 -7.16 -1.57
N VAL A 12 5.44 -7.32 -1.60
CA VAL A 12 6.13 -8.08 -2.64
C VAL A 12 5.89 -9.57 -2.40
N ASP A 13 5.59 -10.32 -3.46
CA ASP A 13 5.40 -11.77 -3.39
C ASP A 13 6.65 -12.44 -2.79
N PRO A 14 6.52 -13.18 -1.66
CA PRO A 14 7.63 -13.89 -1.05
C PRO A 14 8.29 -14.92 -1.97
N ASP A 15 7.54 -15.47 -2.93
CA ASP A 15 7.99 -16.53 -3.83
C ASP A 15 8.49 -15.98 -5.18
N LEU A 16 8.67 -14.66 -5.30
CA LEU A 16 9.25 -14.03 -6.50
C LEU A 16 10.65 -14.59 -6.78
N ASP A 17 10.83 -15.18 -7.96
CA ASP A 17 12.16 -15.50 -8.47
C ASP A 17 12.93 -14.21 -8.79
N VAL A 18 13.88 -13.89 -7.92
CA VAL A 18 14.67 -12.66 -8.06
C VAL A 18 15.78 -12.78 -9.12
N TYR A 19 16.04 -13.97 -9.65
CA TYR A 19 16.97 -14.18 -10.77
C TYR A 19 16.28 -14.01 -12.13
N ASP A 20 14.96 -14.19 -12.20
CA ASP A 20 14.17 -13.82 -13.37
C ASP A 20 14.00 -12.29 -13.44
N ARG A 21 14.81 -11.65 -14.29
CA ARG A 21 14.78 -10.21 -14.52
C ARG A 21 13.39 -9.72 -14.98
N ALA A 22 12.68 -10.49 -15.80
CA ALA A 22 11.36 -10.09 -16.29
C ALA A 22 10.34 -10.11 -15.14
N ALA A 23 10.36 -11.15 -14.31
CA ALA A 23 9.51 -11.25 -13.12
C ALA A 23 9.78 -10.10 -12.14
N VAL A 24 11.05 -9.78 -11.86
CA VAL A 24 11.41 -8.67 -10.95
C VAL A 24 10.93 -7.31 -11.47
N LEU A 25 11.07 -7.04 -12.76
CA LEU A 25 10.60 -5.77 -13.34
C LEU A 25 9.09 -5.63 -13.22
N LYS A 26 8.35 -6.70 -13.54
CA LYS A 26 6.89 -6.73 -13.38
C LYS A 26 6.48 -6.53 -11.91
N ALA A 27 7.12 -7.23 -10.98
CA ALA A 27 6.82 -7.09 -9.56
C ALA A 27 7.05 -5.66 -9.04
N LYS A 28 8.09 -4.96 -9.54
CA LYS A 28 8.32 -3.54 -9.24
C LYS A 28 7.22 -2.66 -9.80
N GLU A 29 6.87 -2.83 -11.07
CA GLU A 29 5.81 -2.05 -11.72
C GLU A 29 4.48 -2.19 -10.98
N ASP A 30 4.10 -3.42 -10.64
CA ASP A 30 2.87 -3.71 -9.91
C ASP A 30 2.92 -3.10 -8.50
N PHE A 31 4.03 -3.27 -7.77
CA PHE A 31 4.22 -2.69 -6.43
C PHE A 31 4.05 -1.16 -6.44
N PHE A 32 4.72 -0.45 -7.34
CA PHE A 32 4.61 1.01 -7.41
C PHE A 32 3.24 1.48 -7.89
N ARG A 33 2.60 0.73 -8.81
CA ARG A 33 1.23 1.01 -9.25
C ARG A 33 0.25 0.98 -8.08
N GLU A 34 0.31 -0.05 -7.25
CA GLU A 34 -0.58 -0.17 -6.10
C GLU A 34 -0.30 0.92 -5.04
N GLN A 35 0.96 1.33 -4.84
CA GLN A 35 1.29 2.50 -4.00
C GLN A 35 0.64 3.79 -4.53
N MET A 36 0.61 3.98 -5.86
CA MET A 36 -0.05 5.12 -6.48
C MET A 36 -1.58 5.03 -6.34
N VAL A 37 -2.19 3.86 -6.58
CA VAL A 37 -3.62 3.65 -6.39
C VAL A 37 -4.04 4.01 -4.97
N ARG A 38 -3.30 3.51 -3.96
CA ARG A 38 -3.55 3.85 -2.57
C ARG A 38 -3.44 5.36 -2.29
N THR A 39 -2.48 6.04 -2.90
CA THR A 39 -2.35 7.50 -2.77
C THR A 39 -3.57 8.22 -3.35
N GLU A 40 -4.04 7.79 -4.52
CA GLU A 40 -5.24 8.34 -5.17
C GLU A 40 -6.51 8.09 -4.35
N GLU A 41 -6.66 6.92 -3.73
CA GLU A 41 -7.78 6.63 -2.83
C GLU A 41 -7.84 7.62 -1.66
N ILE A 42 -6.68 8.00 -1.12
CA ILE A 42 -6.59 8.97 -0.02
C ILE A 42 -6.92 10.39 -0.49
N ILE A 43 -6.51 10.75 -1.71
CA ILE A 43 -6.91 12.00 -2.36
C ILE A 43 -8.44 12.03 -2.56
N VAL A 44 -9.04 10.94 -3.04
CA VAL A 44 -10.49 10.81 -3.19
C VAL A 44 -11.22 10.95 -1.85
N LEU A 45 -10.72 10.33 -0.78
CA LEU A 45 -11.28 10.49 0.57
C LEU A 45 -11.22 11.95 1.02
N ARG A 46 -10.08 12.62 0.83
CA ARG A 46 -9.90 14.03 1.16
C ARG A 46 -10.88 14.92 0.40
N ASP A 47 -11.10 14.64 -0.88
CA ASP A 47 -12.00 15.41 -1.72
C ASP A 47 -13.48 15.14 -1.37
N LYS A 48 -13.84 13.91 -1.02
CA LYS A 48 -15.15 13.59 -0.43
C LYS A 48 -15.39 14.33 0.88
N MET A 49 -14.37 14.41 1.74
CA MET A 49 -14.45 15.18 2.99
C MET A 49 -14.65 16.66 2.69
N ARG A 50 -13.86 17.26 1.80
CA ARG A 50 -14.01 18.67 1.39
C ARG A 50 -15.39 18.94 0.81
N TRP A 51 -15.91 18.04 -0.01
CA TRP A 51 -17.24 18.15 -0.57
C TRP A 51 -18.32 18.07 0.52
N CYS A 52 -18.21 17.15 1.47
CA CYS A 52 -19.12 17.07 2.62
C CYS A 52 -19.11 18.38 3.43
N TYR A 53 -17.93 18.93 3.72
CA TYR A 53 -17.80 20.20 4.46
C TYR A 53 -18.50 21.35 3.73
N ARG A 54 -18.37 21.42 2.41
CA ARG A 54 -19.06 22.44 1.59
C ARG A 54 -20.57 22.25 1.57
N ARG A 55 -21.06 21.00 1.58
CA ARG A 55 -22.49 20.71 1.48
C ARG A 55 -23.25 20.87 2.80
N GLU A 56 -22.64 20.45 3.89
CA GLU A 56 -23.30 20.41 5.21
C GLU A 56 -23.21 21.75 5.96
N GLU A 57 -22.39 22.69 5.48
CA GLU A 57 -22.18 24.02 6.05
C GLU A 57 -22.02 23.99 7.58
N VAL A 58 -22.96 24.54 8.34
CA VAL A 58 -22.91 24.58 9.82
C VAL A 58 -22.95 23.20 10.49
N ASN A 59 -23.44 22.15 9.81
CA ASN A 59 -23.59 20.80 10.35
C ASN A 59 -22.40 19.87 10.08
N HIS A 60 -21.33 20.35 9.42
CA HIS A 60 -20.20 19.52 9.00
C HIS A 60 -19.52 18.76 10.16
N LEU A 61 -19.51 19.33 11.36
CA LEU A 61 -18.91 18.70 12.55
C LEU A 61 -19.61 17.40 12.98
N GLN A 62 -20.91 17.27 12.73
CA GLN A 62 -21.67 16.06 13.03
C GLN A 62 -21.66 15.13 11.81
N ASN A 63 -22.02 15.66 10.65
CA ASN A 63 -22.29 14.86 9.47
C ASN A 63 -21.00 14.36 8.78
N CYS A 64 -19.92 15.14 8.79
CA CYS A 64 -18.66 14.79 8.12
C CYS A 64 -17.60 14.17 9.05
N ARG A 65 -17.90 14.03 10.36
CA ARG A 65 -16.96 13.52 11.38
C ARG A 65 -16.32 12.18 11.00
N HIS A 66 -17.10 11.28 10.43
CA HIS A 66 -16.63 9.95 10.04
C HIS A 66 -15.58 10.00 8.93
N LEU A 67 -15.68 10.94 7.98
CA LEU A 67 -14.69 11.16 6.92
C LEU A 67 -13.41 11.79 7.49
N ALA A 68 -13.57 12.78 8.38
CA ALA A 68 -12.44 13.40 9.07
C ALA A 68 -11.65 12.39 9.91
N GLN A 69 -12.36 11.53 10.67
CA GLN A 69 -11.73 10.50 11.48
C GLN A 69 -10.97 9.47 10.63
N GLN A 70 -11.56 9.03 9.51
CA GLN A 70 -10.90 8.13 8.57
C GLN A 70 -9.63 8.77 7.99
N TYR A 71 -9.72 10.02 7.53
CA TYR A 71 -8.57 10.72 6.97
C TYR A 71 -7.45 10.88 8.01
N LEU A 72 -7.78 11.26 9.25
CA LEU A 72 -6.81 11.35 10.35
C LEU A 72 -6.16 10.00 10.67
N ASN A 73 -6.91 8.90 10.63
CA ASN A 73 -6.35 7.57 10.85
C ASN A 73 -5.35 7.20 9.76
N LEU A 74 -5.63 7.55 8.51
CA LEU A 74 -4.71 7.32 7.38
C LEU A 74 -3.44 8.17 7.50
N LEU A 75 -3.56 9.46 7.87
CA LEU A 75 -2.40 10.33 8.11
C LEU A 75 -1.48 9.80 9.22
N ARG A 76 -2.05 9.11 10.23
CA ARG A 76 -1.27 8.46 11.29
C ARG A 76 -0.59 7.19 10.79
N ALA A 77 -1.28 6.41 9.96
CA ALA A 77 -0.72 5.20 9.36
C ALA A 77 0.43 5.51 8.39
N SER A 78 0.45 6.71 7.79
CA SER A 78 1.51 7.17 6.89
C SER A 78 2.69 7.84 7.57
N LYS A 79 2.91 7.58 8.88
CA LYS A 79 4.00 8.21 9.63
C LYS A 79 5.36 8.00 8.97
N ASP A 80 5.55 6.85 8.32
CA ASP A 80 6.77 6.46 7.62
C ASP A 80 6.77 6.84 6.12
N GLY A 81 5.72 7.55 5.66
CA GLY A 81 5.52 7.97 4.28
C GLY A 81 4.32 7.30 3.59
N TRP A 82 3.96 7.84 2.41
CA TRP A 82 2.92 7.26 1.53
C TRP A 82 3.48 6.30 0.50
N VAL A 83 4.77 6.44 0.21
CA VAL A 83 5.53 5.61 -0.73
C VAL A 83 6.63 4.95 0.06
N VAL A 84 6.62 3.63 0.08
CA VAL A 84 7.67 2.82 0.70
C VAL A 84 8.62 2.27 -0.37
N PRO A 85 9.91 2.06 -0.04
CA PRO A 85 10.85 1.47 -0.97
C PRO A 85 10.49 0.01 -1.29
N PHE A 86 10.78 -0.42 -2.51
CA PHE A 86 10.68 -1.82 -2.90
C PHE A 86 11.79 -2.63 -2.21
N HIS A 87 11.41 -3.65 -1.45
CA HIS A 87 12.33 -4.60 -0.83
C HIS A 87 12.28 -5.95 -1.54
N TYR A 88 13.44 -6.53 -1.81
CA TYR A 88 13.53 -7.89 -2.36
C TYR A 88 13.12 -8.91 -1.30
N PRO A 89 12.36 -9.95 -1.66
CA PRO A 89 12.03 -11.04 -0.74
C PRO A 89 13.29 -11.85 -0.41
N GLU A 90 13.30 -12.43 0.79
CA GLU A 90 14.39 -13.30 1.25
C GLU A 90 14.32 -14.64 0.50
N GLN A 91 15.38 -14.99 -0.24
CA GLN A 91 15.40 -16.22 -1.04
C GLN A 91 15.43 -17.47 -0.13
N LYS A 92 14.38 -18.29 -0.17
CA LYS A 92 14.45 -19.67 0.31
C LYS A 92 15.23 -20.49 -0.73
N GLY A 93 16.54 -20.70 -0.53
CA GLY A 93 17.27 -21.68 -1.34
C GLY A 93 18.77 -21.49 -1.51
N ALA A 94 19.37 -20.36 -1.12
CA ALA A 94 20.83 -20.23 -1.14
C ALA A 94 21.54 -21.13 -0.10
N ARG A 95 20.80 -21.74 0.84
CA ARG A 95 21.34 -22.67 1.85
C ARG A 95 21.16 -24.15 1.49
N ASP A 96 20.29 -24.49 0.52
CA ASP A 96 19.93 -25.88 0.24
C ASP A 96 20.64 -26.44 -1.01
N ALA A 97 21.50 -25.64 -1.67
CA ALA A 97 22.31 -26.05 -2.81
C ALA A 97 23.75 -26.49 -2.45
N ASP A 98 24.17 -26.35 -1.18
CA ASP A 98 25.51 -26.72 -0.70
C ASP A 98 25.56 -28.09 0.01
N GLU A 99 24.43 -28.81 0.09
CA GLU A 99 24.34 -30.18 0.63
C GLU A 99 24.18 -31.22 -0.50
N GLY A 100 24.98 -31.12 -1.56
CA GLY A 100 24.86 -32.03 -2.72
C GLY A 100 26.13 -32.33 -3.51
N SER A 101 27.25 -31.63 -3.28
CA SER A 101 28.51 -31.89 -3.99
C SER A 101 29.57 -32.47 -3.06
N GLY A 102 29.35 -33.71 -2.64
CA GLY A 102 30.27 -34.46 -1.78
C GLY A 102 30.04 -35.96 -1.86
N GLN A 103 30.06 -36.53 -3.08
CA GLN A 103 30.16 -37.97 -3.33
C GLN A 103 30.41 -38.27 -4.82
N HIS A 104 31.65 -38.08 -5.27
CA HIS A 104 32.40 -39.04 -6.11
C HIS A 104 33.87 -38.64 -6.19
#